data_AF-A0AAW4I643-F1
#
_entry.id   AF-A0AAW4I643-F1
#
_cell.length_a   1.000
_cell.length_b   1.000
_cell.length_c   1.000
_cell.angle_alpha   90.00
_cell.angle_beta   90.00
_cell.angle_gamma   90.00
#
_symmetry.space_group_name_H-M   'P 1'
#
loop_
_entity.id
_entity.type
_entity.pdbx_description
1 polymer ?
#
loop_
_entity_poly.entity_id
_entity_poly.type
_entity_poly.pdbx_seq_one_letter_code
_entity_poly.pdbx_strand_id
1 'polypeptide(L)'
;ENYTDRAVIPTQGDRPTVGFGSTIHEDGTPVKMGDTTTPVRALIKAHAHITKDEAAFRASLPGVLLHQGEYDLYLDWVYQYGMGAWRTSTMRRELLAGNYKPACDGLLDYRKLTSPRQEGPGWVISKRDAQGKPTRWEFDCSTPGNRVCRGVWTRQLERNKKCMELQQ
;
A
#
# COMPACT_ATOMS: atom_id res chain seq x y z
N GLU A 1 -10.77 6.76 -9.71
CA GLU A 1 -11.88 7.73 -9.67
C GLU A 1 -11.47 8.95 -8.84
N ASN A 2 -12.05 10.12 -9.11
CA ASN A 2 -11.73 11.35 -8.40
C ASN A 2 -12.65 11.49 -7.17
N TYR A 3 -12.07 11.70 -6.00
CA TYR A 3 -12.78 11.92 -4.74
C TYR A 3 -13.40 13.32 -4.69
N THR A 4 -14.65 13.42 -4.20
CA THR A 4 -15.27 14.70 -3.84
C THR A 4 -15.67 14.72 -2.36
N ASP A 5 -15.22 15.73 -1.62
CA ASP A 5 -15.56 15.94 -0.21
C ASP A 5 -17.01 16.43 -0.03
N ARG A 6 -17.60 16.97 -1.10
CA ARG A 6 -18.99 17.46 -1.15
C ARG A 6 -19.77 16.74 -2.24
N ALA A 7 -21.09 16.64 -2.04
CA ALA A 7 -21.99 16.10 -3.02
C ALA A 7 -21.98 16.93 -4.32
N VAL A 8 -21.70 16.26 -5.45
CA VAL A 8 -21.73 16.83 -6.80
C VAL A 8 -22.69 16.05 -7.70
N ILE A 9 -23.13 16.65 -8.80
CA ILE A 9 -23.89 15.96 -9.85
C ILE A 9 -22.94 15.80 -11.04
N PRO A 10 -22.45 14.58 -11.34
CA PRO A 10 -21.43 14.37 -12.38
C PRO A 10 -21.90 14.69 -13.80
N THR A 11 -23.16 14.37 -14.12
CA THR A 11 -23.80 14.64 -15.43
C THR A 11 -25.22 15.16 -15.24
N GLN A 12 -25.71 16.00 -16.17
CA GLN A 12 -27.05 16.58 -16.09
C GLN A 12 -28.15 15.49 -16.07
N GLY A 13 -28.80 15.32 -14.91
CA GLY A 13 -29.84 14.30 -14.67
C GLY A 13 -29.43 13.20 -13.68
N ASP A 14 -28.17 13.16 -13.27
CA ASP A 14 -27.66 12.18 -12.31
C ASP A 14 -28.02 12.50 -10.85
N ARG A 15 -27.98 11.46 -10.01
CA ARG A 15 -28.18 11.60 -8.57
C ARG A 15 -26.95 12.26 -7.92
N PRO A 16 -27.15 13.07 -6.86
CA PRO A 16 -26.04 13.63 -6.09
C PRO A 16 -25.08 12.53 -5.61
N THR A 17 -23.78 12.81 -5.72
CA THR A 17 -22.70 11.84 -5.57
C THR A 17 -21.60 12.41 -4.68
N VAL A 18 -21.16 11.69 -3.66
CA VAL A 18 -20.14 12.14 -2.69
C VAL A 18 -19.07 11.07 -2.46
N GLY A 19 -17.83 11.44 -2.12
CA GLY A 19 -16.73 10.50 -1.94
C GLY A 19 -16.24 9.90 -3.26
N PHE A 20 -16.17 8.57 -3.37
CA PHE A 20 -15.85 7.83 -4.61
C PHE A 20 -17.14 7.37 -5.29
N GLY A 21 -17.83 8.25 -6.01
CA GLY A 21 -18.97 7.82 -6.86
C GLY A 21 -20.22 7.36 -6.11
N SER A 22 -20.40 7.77 -4.85
CA SER A 22 -21.38 7.19 -3.94
C SER A 22 -22.71 7.95 -3.88
N THR A 23 -23.86 7.27 -4.11
CA THR A 23 -25.20 7.89 -4.24
C THR A 23 -26.22 7.56 -3.13
N ILE A 24 -25.89 6.67 -2.17
CA ILE A 24 -26.76 6.28 -1.03
C ILE A 24 -25.96 6.21 0.27
N HIS A 25 -26.39 6.82 1.38
CA HIS A 25 -25.75 6.80 2.71
C HIS A 25 -25.79 5.44 3.42
N GLU A 26 -25.06 5.32 4.55
CA GLU A 26 -24.98 4.10 5.37
C GLU A 26 -26.35 3.63 5.92
N ASP A 27 -27.27 4.57 6.15
CA ASP A 27 -28.63 4.32 6.62
C ASP A 27 -29.63 3.97 5.50
N GLY A 28 -29.14 3.82 4.26
CA GLY A 28 -29.95 3.52 3.07
C GLY A 28 -30.63 4.74 2.45
N THR A 29 -30.41 5.94 2.98
CA THR A 29 -31.00 7.17 2.42
C THR A 29 -30.23 7.68 1.20
N PRO A 30 -30.87 8.27 0.18
CA PRO A 30 -30.17 8.83 -0.97
C PRO A 30 -29.29 10.02 -0.60
N VAL A 31 -28.13 10.16 -1.25
CA VAL A 31 -27.26 11.34 -1.12
C VAL A 31 -27.96 12.56 -1.72
N LYS A 32 -27.84 13.70 -1.03
CA LYS A 32 -28.47 14.97 -1.37
C LYS A 32 -27.42 16.04 -1.59
N MET A 33 -27.77 17.05 -2.37
CA MET A 33 -26.93 18.24 -2.53
C MET A 33 -26.78 18.95 -1.17
N GLY A 34 -25.54 19.18 -0.75
CA GLY A 34 -25.20 19.72 0.57
C GLY A 34 -24.59 18.70 1.53
N ASP A 35 -24.69 17.40 1.24
CA ASP A 35 -24.05 16.37 2.05
C ASP A 35 -22.53 16.43 1.89
N THR A 36 -21.83 16.21 3.01
CA THR A 36 -20.38 16.13 3.07
C THR A 36 -19.95 14.76 3.54
N THR A 37 -18.81 14.29 3.06
CA THR A 37 -18.18 13.08 3.57
C THR A 37 -16.77 13.40 4.04
N THR A 38 -16.25 12.54 4.92
CA THR A 38 -14.84 12.57 5.29
C THR A 38 -14.12 11.48 4.52
N PRO A 39 -12.82 11.64 4.20
CA PRO A 39 -12.06 10.62 3.49
C PRO A 39 -12.17 9.23 4.14
N VAL A 40 -12.25 9.19 5.47
CA VAL A 40 -12.38 7.97 6.29
C VAL A 40 -13.70 7.23 6.05
N ARG A 41 -14.84 7.94 5.94
CA ARG A 41 -16.15 7.31 5.66
C ARG A 41 -16.32 6.92 4.19
N ALA A 42 -15.67 7.64 3.27
CA ALA A 42 -15.70 7.31 1.85
C ALA A 42 -14.96 6.00 1.52
N LEU A 43 -13.86 5.69 2.23
CA LEU A 43 -13.13 4.42 2.08
C LEU A 43 -13.95 3.19 2.46
N ILE A 44 -14.65 3.27 3.60
CA ILE A 44 -15.48 2.17 4.13
C ILE A 44 -16.59 1.77 3.14
N LYS A 45 -16.95 2.66 2.23
CA LYS A 45 -18.03 2.48 1.28
C LYS A 45 -17.59 1.98 -0.10
N ALA A 46 -16.41 2.38 -0.57
CA ALA A 46 -15.77 1.75 -1.73
C ALA A 46 -15.47 0.25 -1.48
N HIS A 47 -15.36 -0.12 -0.20
CA HIS A 47 -15.12 -1.45 0.39
C HIS A 47 -16.20 -2.53 0.17
N ALA A 48 -17.25 -2.30 -0.63
CA ALA A 48 -18.26 -3.33 -0.94
C ALA A 48 -17.94 -4.17 -2.20
N HIS A 49 -16.88 -3.83 -2.95
CA HIS A 49 -16.49 -4.49 -4.21
C HIS A 49 -15.09 -5.16 -4.15
N ILE A 50 -14.79 -5.84 -3.05
CA ILE A 50 -13.44 -6.24 -2.64
C ILE A 50 -12.98 -7.60 -3.21
N THR A 51 -11.69 -7.70 -3.62
CA THR A 51 -11.01 -8.96 -3.96
C THR A 51 -10.54 -9.71 -2.70
N LYS A 52 -10.23 -11.02 -2.79
CA LYS A 52 -9.80 -11.84 -1.63
C LYS A 52 -8.57 -11.27 -0.89
N ASP A 53 -7.60 -10.71 -1.63
CA ASP A 53 -6.37 -10.18 -1.03
C ASP A 53 -6.61 -8.85 -0.31
N GLU A 54 -7.52 -8.02 -0.82
CA GLU A 54 -7.92 -6.79 -0.16
C GLU A 54 -8.70 -7.08 1.15
N ALA A 55 -9.57 -8.09 1.16
CA ALA A 55 -10.24 -8.52 2.40
C ALA A 55 -9.23 -8.99 3.46
N ALA A 56 -8.22 -9.75 3.05
CA ALA A 56 -7.16 -10.23 3.94
C ALA A 56 -6.24 -9.09 4.43
N PHE A 57 -5.93 -8.12 3.57
CA PHE A 57 -5.18 -6.92 3.93
C PHE A 57 -5.92 -6.10 4.99
N ARG A 58 -7.19 -5.79 4.75
CA ARG A 58 -8.04 -5.06 5.70
C ARG A 58 -8.11 -5.73 7.06
N ALA A 59 -8.38 -7.05 7.07
CA ALA A 59 -8.44 -7.81 8.31
C ALA A 59 -7.10 -7.82 9.08
N SER A 60 -5.99 -7.55 8.41
CA SER A 60 -4.65 -7.54 9.04
C SER A 60 -4.32 -6.25 9.79
N LEU A 61 -5.14 -5.20 9.67
CA LEU A 61 -4.95 -3.87 10.26
C LEU A 61 -6.12 -3.46 11.19
N PRO A 62 -6.47 -4.27 12.20
CA PRO A 62 -7.58 -3.93 13.09
C PRO A 62 -7.29 -2.61 13.84
N GLY A 63 -8.23 -1.66 13.74
CA GLY A 63 -8.16 -0.38 14.48
C GLY A 63 -7.16 0.65 13.92
N VAL A 64 -6.46 0.35 12.82
CA VAL A 64 -5.55 1.30 12.17
C VAL A 64 -6.33 2.22 11.25
N LEU A 65 -6.04 3.52 11.31
CA LEU A 65 -6.62 4.53 10.44
C LEU A 65 -5.59 4.91 9.37
N LEU A 66 -5.96 4.83 8.09
CA LEU A 66 -5.10 5.18 6.96
C LEU A 66 -5.75 6.25 6.10
N HIS A 67 -4.93 7.13 5.50
CA HIS A 67 -5.37 7.93 4.37
C HIS A 67 -5.66 7.02 3.15
N GLN A 68 -6.54 7.44 2.22
CA GLN A 68 -6.78 6.69 0.98
C GLN A 68 -5.47 6.37 0.25
N GLY A 69 -4.60 7.38 0.12
CA GLY A 69 -3.34 7.22 -0.58
C GLY A 69 -2.42 6.21 0.09
N GLU A 70 -2.47 6.06 1.42
CA GLU A 70 -1.72 5.03 2.13
C GLU A 70 -2.34 3.65 1.92
N TYR A 71 -3.67 3.55 2.02
CA TYR A 71 -4.39 2.30 1.79
C TYR A 71 -4.09 1.74 0.40
N ASP A 72 -4.24 2.57 -0.64
CA ASP A 72 -3.98 2.19 -2.03
C ASP A 72 -2.51 1.81 -2.24
N LEU A 73 -1.59 2.56 -1.63
CA LEU A 73 -0.16 2.30 -1.70
C LEU A 73 0.20 0.96 -1.07
N TYR A 74 -0.29 0.69 0.14
CA TYR A 74 -0.01 -0.56 0.84
C TYR A 74 -0.72 -1.74 0.16
N LEU A 75 -1.90 -1.52 -0.43
CA LEU A 75 -2.60 -2.56 -1.19
C LEU A 75 -1.87 -2.89 -2.50
N ASP A 76 -1.41 -1.90 -3.26
CA ASP A 76 -0.53 -2.09 -4.43
C ASP A 76 0.77 -2.82 -4.02
N TRP A 77 1.33 -2.45 -2.88
CA TRP A 77 2.48 -3.14 -2.32
C TRP A 77 2.17 -4.62 -1.99
N VAL A 78 1.01 -4.91 -1.39
CA VAL A 78 0.53 -6.28 -1.12
C VAL A 78 0.32 -7.06 -2.42
N TYR A 79 -0.21 -6.45 -3.48
CA TYR A 79 -0.34 -7.12 -4.78
C TYR A 79 1.03 -7.52 -5.36
N GLN A 80 2.06 -6.69 -5.16
CA GLN A 80 3.40 -6.98 -5.66
C GLN A 80 4.14 -8.06 -4.83
N TYR A 81 4.07 -7.99 -3.50
CA TYR A 81 4.91 -8.83 -2.61
C TYR A 81 4.13 -9.91 -1.85
N GLY A 82 2.80 -9.85 -1.89
CA GLY A 82 1.89 -10.80 -1.26
C GLY A 82 1.63 -10.55 0.22
N MET A 83 0.50 -11.09 0.69
CA MET A 83 0.07 -11.02 2.08
C MET A 83 1.04 -11.68 3.07
N GLY A 84 1.83 -12.67 2.63
CA GLY A 84 2.85 -13.30 3.46
C GLY A 84 3.92 -12.30 3.90
N ALA A 85 4.48 -11.55 2.96
CA ALA A 85 5.48 -10.51 3.24
C ALA A 85 4.88 -9.34 4.03
N TRP A 86 3.64 -8.95 3.71
CA TRP A 86 2.92 -7.90 4.45
C TRP A 86 2.82 -8.20 5.95
N ARG A 87 2.42 -9.43 6.31
CA ARG A 87 2.20 -9.82 7.71
C ARG A 87 3.46 -9.70 8.57
N THR A 88 4.63 -9.93 7.98
CA THR A 88 5.94 -9.85 8.66
C THR A 88 6.65 -8.52 8.45
N SER A 89 6.04 -7.57 7.75
CA SER A 89 6.68 -6.32 7.36
C SER A 89 6.81 -5.34 8.52
N THR A 90 7.86 -4.51 8.45
CA THR A 90 8.00 -3.30 9.29
C THR A 90 6.75 -2.41 9.17
N MET A 91 6.26 -2.17 7.93
CA MET A 91 5.08 -1.34 7.67
C MET A 91 3.89 -1.73 8.54
N ARG A 92 3.45 -2.99 8.48
CA ARG A 92 2.29 -3.46 9.25
C ARG A 92 2.53 -3.34 10.76
N ARG A 93 3.72 -3.71 11.23
CA ARG A 93 4.06 -3.64 12.67
C ARG A 93 3.95 -2.20 13.18
N GLU A 94 4.53 -1.25 12.45
CA GLU A 94 4.51 0.16 12.83
C GLU A 94 3.11 0.76 12.71
N LEU A 95 2.33 0.41 11.68
CA LEU A 95 0.93 0.82 11.55
C LEU A 95 0.08 0.37 12.74
N LEU A 96 0.24 -0.87 13.21
CA LEU A 96 -0.45 -1.38 14.39
C LEU A 96 -0.03 -0.67 15.68
N ALA A 97 1.18 -0.11 15.70
CA ALA A 97 1.67 0.70 16.81
C ALA A 97 1.27 2.18 16.68
N GLY A 98 0.57 2.58 15.61
CA GLY A 98 0.25 3.99 15.33
C GLY A 98 1.44 4.82 14.83
N ASN A 99 2.55 4.18 14.48
CA ASN A 99 3.78 4.80 14.01
C ASN A 99 3.78 4.95 12.48
N TYR A 100 3.00 5.90 11.95
CA TYR A 100 2.80 6.03 10.50
C TYR A 100 4.07 6.42 9.71
N LYS A 101 4.91 7.34 10.23
CA LYS A 101 6.18 7.69 9.57
C LYS A 101 7.17 6.51 9.54
N PRO A 102 7.44 5.82 10.66
CA PRO A 102 8.21 4.57 10.63
C PRO A 102 7.60 3.49 9.71
N ALA A 103 6.27 3.43 9.58
CA ALA A 103 5.63 2.54 8.62
C ALA A 103 6.02 2.89 7.18
N CYS A 104 6.02 4.17 6.82
CA CYS A 104 6.50 4.63 5.51
C CYS A 104 7.97 4.28 5.27
N ASP A 105 8.84 4.39 6.27
CA ASP A 105 10.26 4.03 6.15
C ASP A 105 10.45 2.52 5.91
N GLY A 106 9.55 1.68 6.42
CA GLY A 106 9.52 0.24 6.14
C GLY A 106 9.38 -0.12 4.65
N LEU A 107 8.93 0.81 3.79
CA LEU A 107 8.92 0.60 2.34
C LEU A 107 10.35 0.47 1.79
N LEU A 108 11.34 1.11 2.41
CA LEU A 108 12.73 1.13 1.94
C LEU A 108 13.45 -0.21 2.19
N ASP A 109 12.91 -1.08 3.06
CA ASP A 109 13.44 -2.42 3.31
C ASP A 109 13.35 -3.32 2.05
N TYR A 110 12.41 -3.05 1.15
CA TYR A 110 12.14 -3.85 -0.05
C TYR A 110 13.03 -3.47 -1.25
N ARG A 111 14.30 -3.22 -0.95
CA ARG A 111 15.37 -2.87 -1.88
C ARG A 111 16.16 -4.08 -2.40
N LYS A 112 15.83 -5.31 -1.96
CA LYS A 112 16.61 -6.51 -2.31
C LYS A 112 16.07 -7.19 -3.57
N LEU A 113 16.97 -7.52 -4.48
CA LEU A 113 16.69 -8.46 -5.58
C LEU A 113 17.25 -9.83 -5.21
N THR A 114 16.54 -10.92 -5.47
CA THR A 114 17.00 -12.29 -5.14
C THR A 114 17.19 -13.16 -6.36
N SER A 115 18.14 -14.09 -6.33
CA SER A 115 18.42 -15.08 -7.38
C SER A 115 18.76 -16.45 -6.77
N PRO A 116 18.44 -17.57 -7.46
CA PRO A 116 18.96 -18.90 -7.10
C PRO A 116 20.45 -19.10 -7.43
N ARG A 117 21.17 -18.08 -7.92
CA ARG A 117 22.62 -18.12 -8.18
C ARG A 117 23.26 -16.79 -7.81
N GLN A 118 24.58 -16.79 -7.67
CA GLN A 118 25.36 -15.56 -7.57
C GLN A 118 25.52 -14.96 -8.98
N GLU A 119 24.74 -13.93 -9.31
CA GLU A 119 24.75 -13.34 -10.66
C GLU A 119 25.98 -12.45 -10.94
N GLY A 120 26.74 -12.08 -9.90
CA GLY A 120 27.96 -11.30 -10.06
C GLY A 120 28.49 -10.69 -8.75
N PRO A 121 29.46 -9.77 -8.84
CA PRO A 121 29.98 -9.04 -7.68
C PRO A 121 28.87 -8.28 -6.94
N GLY A 122 28.96 -8.23 -5.61
CA GLY A 122 27.99 -7.57 -4.73
C GLY A 122 26.75 -8.40 -4.37
N TRP A 123 26.56 -9.57 -4.99
CA TRP A 123 25.54 -10.53 -4.55
C TRP A 123 26.04 -11.30 -3.32
N VAL A 124 25.23 -11.29 -2.26
CA VAL A 124 25.51 -11.96 -0.97
C VAL A 124 24.54 -13.12 -0.75
N ILE A 125 24.91 -14.06 0.12
CA ILE A 125 24.08 -15.23 0.43
C ILE A 125 22.91 -14.81 1.32
N SER A 126 21.69 -15.04 0.87
CA SER A 126 20.46 -14.74 1.64
C SER A 126 19.85 -15.96 2.31
N LYS A 127 20.09 -17.16 1.77
CA LYS A 127 19.60 -18.41 2.36
C LYS A 127 20.60 -19.54 2.18
N ARG A 128 20.71 -20.36 3.23
CA ARG A 128 21.44 -21.64 3.23
C ARG A 128 20.46 -22.79 3.49
N ASP A 129 20.80 -23.98 3.02
CA ASP A 129 20.12 -25.21 3.41
C ASP A 129 20.57 -25.73 4.79
N ALA A 130 20.02 -26.86 5.21
CA ALA A 130 20.34 -27.49 6.49
C ALA A 130 21.81 -27.96 6.59
N GLN A 131 22.48 -28.15 5.45
CA GLN A 131 23.89 -28.53 5.36
C GLN A 131 24.81 -27.30 5.26
N GLY A 132 24.26 -26.08 5.32
CA GLY A 132 25.00 -24.83 5.25
C GLY A 132 25.37 -24.39 3.82
N LYS A 133 24.92 -25.10 2.79
CA LYS A 133 25.19 -24.74 1.40
C LYS A 133 24.31 -23.55 0.99
N PRO A 134 24.85 -22.55 0.26
CA PRO A 134 24.06 -21.45 -0.26
C PRO A 134 22.98 -21.94 -1.23
N THR A 135 21.74 -21.53 -1.00
CA THR A 135 20.59 -21.84 -1.86
C THR A 135 19.98 -20.61 -2.50
N ARG A 136 20.24 -19.43 -1.95
CA ARG A 136 19.70 -18.17 -2.48
C ARG A 136 20.68 -17.03 -2.23
N TRP A 137 20.72 -16.11 -3.18
CA TRP A 137 21.52 -14.92 -3.16
C TRP A 137 20.63 -13.70 -3.25
N GLU A 138 21.11 -12.59 -2.73
CA GLU A 138 20.47 -11.29 -2.85
C GLU A 138 21.46 -10.19 -3.21
N PHE A 139 20.94 -9.13 -3.82
CA PHE A 139 21.67 -7.92 -4.14
C PHE A 139 20.92 -6.72 -3.57
N ASP A 140 21.66 -5.77 -2.99
CA ASP A 140 21.10 -4.53 -2.49
C ASP A 140 20.94 -3.49 -3.61
N CYS A 141 19.72 -3.27 -4.06
CA CYS A 141 19.45 -2.35 -5.15
C CYS A 141 19.69 -0.88 -4.79
N SER A 142 19.82 -0.54 -3.50
CA SER A 142 20.18 0.82 -3.06
C SER A 142 21.67 1.12 -3.17
N THR A 143 22.50 0.16 -3.61
CA THR A 143 23.94 0.35 -3.78
C THR A 143 24.22 1.51 -4.76
N PRO A 144 25.04 2.51 -4.40
CA PRO A 144 25.36 3.63 -5.29
C PRO A 144 25.97 3.16 -6.62
N GLY A 145 25.51 3.75 -7.73
CA GLY A 145 25.99 3.39 -9.07
C GLY A 145 25.48 2.04 -9.61
N ASN A 146 24.60 1.35 -8.88
CA ASN A 146 24.01 0.07 -9.32
C ASN A 146 23.23 0.22 -10.64
N ARG A 147 23.53 -0.66 -11.60
CA ARG A 147 22.82 -0.78 -12.88
C ARG A 147 21.96 -2.05 -13.01
N VAL A 148 22.04 -2.98 -12.05
CA VAL A 148 21.35 -4.28 -12.07
C VAL A 148 19.86 -4.13 -11.79
N CYS A 149 19.51 -3.39 -10.74
CA CYS A 149 18.12 -3.31 -10.26
C CYS A 149 17.73 -1.92 -9.77
N ARG A 150 18.27 -0.88 -10.43
CA ARG A 150 17.96 0.53 -10.11
C ARG A 150 16.45 0.81 -10.04
N GLY A 151 15.67 0.25 -10.95
CA GLY A 151 14.21 0.44 -10.98
C GLY A 151 13.49 -0.06 -9.72
N VAL A 152 14.00 -1.12 -9.09
CA VAL A 152 13.46 -1.62 -7.81
C VAL A 152 13.63 -0.55 -6.73
N TRP A 153 14.82 0.02 -6.63
CA TRP A 153 15.10 1.04 -5.63
C TRP A 153 14.36 2.35 -5.89
N THR A 154 14.31 2.81 -7.14
CA THR A 154 13.55 4.00 -7.53
C THR A 154 12.08 3.88 -7.13
N ARG A 155 11.43 2.73 -7.39
CA ARG A 155 10.04 2.50 -7.01
C ARG A 155 9.81 2.59 -5.50
N GLN A 156 10.73 2.04 -4.70
CA GLN A 156 10.59 2.10 -3.24
C GLN A 156 10.79 3.52 -2.70
N LEU A 157 11.71 4.30 -3.28
CA LEU A 157 11.86 5.72 -2.97
C LEU A 157 10.60 6.52 -3.33
N GLU A 158 10.00 6.28 -4.50
CA GLU A 158 8.76 6.94 -4.91
C GLU A 158 7.58 6.60 -4.00
N ARG A 159 7.44 5.32 -3.61
CA ARG A 159 6.41 4.90 -2.64
C ARG A 159 6.64 5.55 -1.28
N ASN A 160 7.86 5.51 -0.74
CA ASN A 160 8.16 6.14 0.54
C ASN A 160 7.87 7.64 0.51
N LYS A 161 8.30 8.35 -0.55
CA LYS A 161 8.02 9.77 -0.72
C LYS A 161 6.52 10.07 -0.67
N LYS A 162 5.72 9.35 -1.46
CA LYS A 162 4.25 9.51 -1.46
C LYS A 162 3.63 9.24 -0.10
N CYS A 163 4.09 8.19 0.59
CA CYS A 163 3.62 7.85 1.93
C CYS A 163 3.93 8.98 2.92
N MET A 164 5.16 9.51 2.89
CA MET A 164 5.62 10.59 3.76
C MET A 164 4.92 11.92 3.49
N GLU A 165 4.55 12.21 2.24
CA GLU A 165 3.74 13.38 1.87
C GLU A 165 2.35 13.37 2.50
N LEU A 166 1.79 12.19 2.77
CA LEU A 166 0.50 12.04 3.46
C LEU A 166 0.61 12.20 4.98
N GLN A 167 1.82 12.22 5.55
CA GLN A 167 2.08 12.37 6.99
C GLN A 167 2.38 13.81 7.43
N GLN A 168 2.17 14.78 6.53
CA GLN A 168 2.38 16.21 6.77
C GLN A 168 1.07 16.85 7.23
#